data_AF-A0A3D2MLS8-F1
#
_entry.id   AF-A0A3D2MLS8-F1
#
_cell.length_a   1.000
_cell.length_b   1.000
_cell.length_c   1.000
_cell.angle_alpha   90.00
_cell.angle_beta   90.00
_cell.angle_gamma   90.00
#
_symmetry.space_group_name_H-M   'P 1'
#
loop_
_entity.id
_entity.type
_entity.pdbx_description
1 polymer ?
#
loop_
_entity_poly.entity_id
_entity_poly.type
_entity_poly.pdbx_seq_one_letter_code
_entity_poly.pdbx_strand_id
1 'polypeptide(L)' 'MSLAFAEEDFYPPELIQLRGVPPITIQQQYFVGFRQRVVKVMQEAARAGRALPLLQAEQQVWQQLEDTLLKLPPSSDRGQ' A
#
# COMPACT_ATOMS: atom_id res chain seq x y z
N MET A 1 -13.32 -2.20 39.22
CA MET A 1 -13.14 -0.92 38.51
C MET A 1 -13.08 -1.25 37.03
N SER A 2 -14.13 -0.93 36.28
CA SER A 2 -14.25 -1.26 34.85
C SER A 2 -13.89 -0.03 34.04
N LEU A 3 -12.99 -0.19 33.07
CA LEU A 3 -12.64 0.84 32.10
C LEU A 3 -13.76 0.88 31.05
N ALA A 4 -14.84 1.60 31.35
CA ALA A 4 -15.90 1.86 30.38
C ALA A 4 -15.66 3.24 29.77
N PHE A 5 -15.35 3.27 28.48
CA PHE A 5 -15.27 4.49 27.69
C PHE A 5 -16.67 4.96 27.33
N ALA A 6 -16.89 6.28 27.36
CA ALA A 6 -18.12 6.88 26.87
C ALA A 6 -18.12 6.89 25.33
N GLU A 7 -19.28 7.00 24.69
CA GLU A 7 -19.38 6.94 23.22
C GLU A 7 -18.58 8.08 22.56
N GLU A 8 -18.54 9.24 23.23
CA GLU A 8 -17.74 10.40 22.86
C GLU A 8 -16.22 10.21 22.97
N ASP A 9 -15.74 9.17 23.67
CA ASP A 9 -14.32 8.82 23.73
C ASP A 9 -13.86 8.04 22.48
N PHE A 10 -14.81 7.59 21.64
CA PHE A 10 -14.51 6.89 20.39
C PHE A 10 -14.40 7.88 19.22
N TYR A 11 -13.46 7.59 18.31
CA TYR A 11 -13.40 8.31 17.04
C TYR A 11 -14.64 7.99 16.20
N PRO A 12 -15.27 9.00 15.58
CA PRO A 12 -16.31 8.78 14.59
C PRO A 12 -15.88 7.73 13.55
N PRO A 13 -16.73 6.76 13.19
CA PRO A 13 -16.42 5.70 12.22
C PRO A 13 -15.84 6.23 10.90
N GLU A 14 -16.27 7.41 10.46
CA GLU A 14 -15.82 8.08 9.25
C GLU A 14 -14.35 8.50 9.33
N LEU A 15 -13.81 8.74 10.54
CA LEU A 15 -12.40 9.05 10.77
C LEU A 15 -11.52 7.81 10.85
N ILE A 16 -12.10 6.65 11.17
CA ILE A 16 -11.39 5.36 11.25
C ILE A 16 -11.67 4.45 10.04
N GLN A 17 -12.41 4.93 9.04
CA GLN A 17 -12.59 4.25 7.77
C GLN A 17 -11.23 4.14 7.07
N LEU A 18 -10.50 3.08 7.40
CA LEU A 18 -9.33 2.63 6.68
C LEU A 18 -9.81 2.37 5.24
N ARG A 19 -9.29 3.12 4.27
CA ARG A 19 -9.53 2.83 2.86
C ARG A 19 -9.16 1.36 2.65
N GLY A 20 -10.16 0.53 2.35
CA GLY A 20 -9.98 -0.91 2.28
C GLY A 20 -8.94 -1.25 1.23
N VAL A 21 -7.84 -1.87 1.65
CA VAL A 21 -6.89 -2.47 0.72
C VAL A 21 -7.66 -3.48 -0.14
N PRO A 22 -7.45 -3.51 -1.47
CA PRO A 22 -8.17 -4.45 -2.34
C PRO A 22 -7.91 -5.91 -1.94
N PRO A 23 -8.74 -6.87 -2.34
CA PRO A 23 -8.55 -8.28 -2.01
C PRO A 23 -7.20 -8.81 -2.47
N ILE A 24 -6.66 -9.80 -1.77
CA ILE A 24 -5.36 -10.39 -2.08
C ILE A 24 -5.25 -10.89 -3.53
N THR A 25 -6.35 -11.38 -4.11
CA THR A 25 -6.43 -11.83 -5.51
C THR A 25 -6.14 -10.71 -6.50
N ILE A 26 -6.59 -9.48 -6.21
CA ILE A 26 -6.29 -8.29 -6.99
C ILE A 26 -4.87 -7.82 -6.73
N GLN A 27 -4.44 -7.79 -5.46
CA GLN A 27 -3.09 -7.36 -5.10
C GLN A 27 -1.99 -8.21 -5.77
N GLN A 28 -2.17 -9.54 -5.83
CA GLN A 28 -1.19 -10.45 -6.43
C GLN A 28 -0.82 -10.06 -7.86
N GLN A 29 -1.77 -9.56 -8.65
CA GLN A 29 -1.53 -9.12 -10.03
C GLN A 29 -0.49 -7.98 -10.11
N TYR A 30 -0.43 -7.13 -9.09
CA TYR A 30 0.54 -6.03 -9.01
C TYR A 30 1.92 -6.51 -8.54
N PHE A 31 2.00 -7.60 -7.78
CA PHE A 31 3.24 -8.15 -7.25
C PHE A 31 4.00 -9.08 -8.20
N VAL A 32 3.35 -9.69 -9.20
CA VAL A 32 3.98 -10.62 -10.17
C VAL A 32 5.25 -10.03 -10.82
N GLY A 33 5.29 -8.72 -11.03
CA GLY A 33 6.42 -8.03 -11.66
C GLY A 33 7.40 -7.37 -10.70
N PHE A 34 7.34 -7.62 -9.38
CA PHE A 34 8.08 -6.83 -8.38
C PHE A 34 9.58 -6.72 -8.69
N ARG A 35 10.28 -7.85 -8.87
CA ARG A 35 11.72 -7.86 -9.15
C ARG A 35 12.08 -7.12 -10.44
N GLN A 36 11.25 -7.25 -11.48
CA GLN A 36 11.47 -6.54 -12.75
C GLN A 36 11.34 -5.02 -12.56
N ARG A 37 10.37 -4.56 -11.75
CA ARG A 37 10.23 -3.14 -11.39
C ARG A 37 11.44 -2.63 -10.61
N VAL A 38 11.96 -3.41 -9.66
CA VAL A 38 13.16 -3.06 -8.89
C VAL A 38 14.37 -2.88 -9.81
N VAL A 39 14.60 -3.83 -10.72
CA VAL A 39 15.68 -3.72 -11.71
C VAL A 39 15.51 -2.49 -12.60
N LYS A 40 14.28 -2.20 -13.04
CA LYS A 40 13.97 -1.01 -13.83
C LYS A 40 14.30 0.29 -13.08
N VAL A 41 13.90 0.40 -11.81
CA VAL A 41 14.21 1.54 -10.94
C VAL A 41 15.72 1.72 -10.76
N MET A 42 16.46 0.64 -10.54
CA MET A 42 17.92 0.70 -10.43
C MET A 42 18.59 1.13 -11.75
N GLN A 43 18.10 0.64 -12.90
CA GLN A 43 18.61 1.04 -14.21
C GLN A 43 18.33 2.52 -14.51
N GLU A 44 17.14 3.03 -14.16
CA GLU A 44 16.79 4.44 -14.31
C GLU A 44 17.68 5.33 -13.44
N ALA A 45 17.95 4.93 -12.18
CA ALA A 45 18.88 5.64 -11.31
C ALA A 45 20.30 5.66 -11.90
N ALA A 46 20.78 4.52 -12.41
CA ALA A 46 22.09 4.41 -13.04
C ALA A 46 22.21 5.32 -14.27
N ARG A 47 21.17 5.39 -15.11
CA ARG A 47 21.11 6.33 -16.25
C ARG A 47 21.13 7.79 -15.81
N ALA A 48 20.58 8.10 -14.65
CA ALA A 48 20.65 9.43 -14.03
C ALA A 48 21.98 9.72 -13.32
N GLY A 49 22.99 8.84 -13.46
CA GLY A 49 24.30 8.98 -12.85
C GLY A 49 24.32 8.72 -11.34
N ARG A 50 23.29 8.06 -10.80
CA ARG A 50 23.16 7.74 -9.37
C ARG A 50 23.18 6.24 -9.17
N ALA A 51 23.99 5.77 -8.22
CA ALA A 51 23.86 4.40 -7.74
C ALA A 51 22.70 4.34 -6.72
N LEU A 52 21.74 3.46 -6.97
CA LEU A 52 20.64 3.20 -6.03
C LEU A 52 20.82 1.80 -5.44
N PRO A 53 21.08 1.67 -4.12
CA PRO A 53 21.19 0.38 -3.46
C PRO A 53 19.91 -0.44 -3.62
N LEU A 54 20.05 -1.76 -3.71
CA LEU A 54 18.92 -2.69 -3.90
C LEU A 54 17.80 -2.45 -2.88
N LEU A 55 18.13 -2.34 -1.60
CA LEU A 55 17.15 -2.12 -0.54
C LEU A 55 16.34 -0.82 -0.74
N GLN A 56 16.99 0.25 -1.20
CA GLN A 56 16.30 1.52 -1.48
C GLN A 56 15.42 1.41 -2.73
N ALA A 57 15.87 0.69 -3.76
CA ALA A 57 15.06 0.42 -4.93
C ALA A 57 13.82 -0.43 -4.60
N GLU A 58 13.97 -1.45 -3.74
CA GLU A 58 12.85 -2.25 -3.24
C GLU A 58 11.84 -1.41 -2.47
N GLN A 59 12.30 -0.56 -1.53
CA GLN A 59 11.44 0.35 -0.79
C GLN A 59 10.67 1.30 -1.73
N GLN A 60 11.33 1.86 -2.74
CA GLN A 60 10.67 2.73 -3.70
C GLN A 60 9.57 1.99 -4.48
N VAL A 61 9.85 0.76 -4.94
CA VAL A 61 8.84 -0.05 -5.64
C VAL A 61 7.68 -0.44 -4.72
N TRP A 62 7.94 -0.70 -3.44
CA TRP A 62 6.89 -0.92 -2.43
C TRP A 62 5.97 0.28 -2.28
N GLN A 63 6.53 1.48 -2.13
CA GLN A 63 5.75 2.72 -2.03
C GLN A 63 4.90 2.96 -3.29
N GLN A 64 5.46 2.74 -4.48
CA GLN A 64 4.70 2.84 -5.74
C GLN A 64 3.54 1.84 -5.82
N LEU A 65 3.74 0.62 -5.33
CA LEU A 65 2.70 -0.40 -5.28
C LEU A 65 1.62 -0.05 -4.28
N GLU A 66 1.99 0.40 -3.09
CA GLU A 66 1.07 0.89 -2.07
C GLU A 66 0.20 2.03 -2.60
N ASP A 67 0.80 3.05 -3.21
CA ASP A 67 0.10 4.15 -3.89
C ASP A 67 -0.89 3.66 -4.94
N THR A 68 -0.51 2.63 -5.69
CA THR A 68 -1.37 2.03 -6.72
C THR A 68 -2.56 1.32 -6.09
N LEU A 69 -2.30 0.50 -5.06
CA LEU A 69 -3.33 -0.29 -4.38
C LEU A 69 -4.32 0.59 -3.61
N LEU A 70 -3.85 1.69 -3.00
CA LEU A 70 -4.70 2.65 -2.27
C LEU A 70 -5.63 3.47 -3.19
N LYS A 71 -5.32 3.53 -4.50
CA LYS A 71 -6.16 4.17 -5.52
C LYS A 71 -7.19 3.23 -6.14
N LEU A 72 -7.07 1.92 -5.89
CA LEU A 72 -8.08 0.97 -6.33
C LEU A 72 -9.34 1.13 -5.49
N PRO A 73 -10.53 0.91 -6.09
CA PRO A 73 -11.74 0.88 -5.30
C PRO A 73 -11.56 -0.16 -4.19
N PRO A 74 -11.88 0.20 -2.93
CA PRO A 74 -11.94 -0.81 -1.88
C PRO A 74 -12.88 -1.90 -2.39
N SER A 75 -12.54 -3.16 -2.16
CA SER A 75 -13.46 -4.25 -2.43
C SER A 75 -14.80 -3.87 -1.83
N SER A 76 -15.78 -3.64 -2.68
CA SER A 76 -17.16 -3.52 -2.25
C SER A 76 -17.63 -4.92 -1.89
N ASP A 77 -17.03 -5.51 -0.86
CA ASP A 77 -17.67 -6.56 -0.10
C ASP A 77 -18.66 -5.87 0.82
N ARG A 78 -19.72 -5.34 0.21
CA ARG A 78 -20.99 -5.19 0.91
C ARG A 78 -21.52 -6.59 1.02
N GLY A 79 -21.21 -7.24 2.13
CA GLY A 79 -22.04 -8.32 2.64
C GLY A 79 -23.50 -7.85 2.58
N GLN A 80 -24.30 -8.61 1.83
CA GLN A 80 -25.75 -8.58 1.94
C GLN A 80 -26.16 -9.13 3.30
#